data_AF-A0A6M8W8G1-F1
#
_entry.id   AF-A0A6M8W8G1-F1
#
_cell.length_a   1.000
_cell.length_b   1.000
_cell.length_c   1.000
_cell.angle_alpha   90.00
_cell.angle_beta   90.00
_cell.angle_gamma   90.00
#
_symmetry.space_group_name_H-M   'P 1'
#
loop_
_entity.id
_entity.type
_entity.pdbx_description
1 polymer ?
#
loop_
_entity_poly.entity_id
_entity_poly.type
_entity_poly.pdbx_seq_one_letter_code
_entity_poly.pdbx_strand_id
1 'polypeptide(L)'
;MDLEACSEGGFNIGWIREGEWTEYTVTAAQSTSVRLLARVSSPTGGRFRIEIDGVDRTGELTVPDTNGWQAWRTIQSDPFPVFKGEHVVRFVNTGTANEQFNLNWLDFVPAKPAIRRGPVRP
;
A
#
# COMPACT_ATOMS: atom_id res chain seq x y z
N MET A 1 12.91 -5.05 -9.97
CA MET A 1 11.51 -4.70 -10.28
C MET A 1 11.28 -4.81 -11.76
N ASP A 2 10.27 -5.59 -12.15
CA ASP A 2 9.87 -5.81 -13.54
C ASP A 2 8.34 -5.71 -13.69
N LEU A 3 7.87 -5.53 -14.92
CA LEU A 3 6.44 -5.56 -15.25
C LEU A 3 6.07 -6.90 -15.89
N GLU A 4 4.91 -7.44 -15.52
CA GLU A 4 4.31 -8.61 -16.18
C GLU A 4 2.82 -8.42 -16.41
N ALA A 5 2.24 -9.26 -17.28
CA ALA A 5 0.81 -9.24 -17.56
C ALA A 5 0.01 -9.58 -16.29
N CYS A 6 -0.92 -8.70 -15.93
CA CYS A 6 -1.81 -8.90 -14.80
C CYS A 6 -3.09 -9.63 -15.24
N SER A 7 -3.51 -10.65 -14.49
CA SER A 7 -4.75 -11.41 -14.75
C SER A 7 -6.02 -10.56 -14.57
N GLU A 8 -5.93 -9.43 -13.86
CA GLU A 8 -7.00 -8.42 -13.76
C GLU A 8 -6.95 -7.37 -14.89
N GLY A 9 -6.05 -7.55 -15.87
CA GLY A 9 -5.82 -6.65 -16.99
C GLY A 9 -4.64 -5.70 -16.77
N GLY A 10 -4.02 -5.26 -17.87
CA GLY A 10 -2.84 -4.37 -17.82
C GLY A 10 -1.59 -5.09 -17.31
N PHE A 11 -0.83 -4.43 -16.44
CA PHE A 11 0.44 -4.93 -15.90
C PHE A 11 0.49 -4.78 -14.38
N ASN A 12 1.15 -5.72 -13.71
CA ASN A 12 1.57 -5.57 -12.32
C ASN A 12 3.10 -5.44 -12.23
N ILE A 13 3.58 -4.91 -11.11
CA ILE A 13 4.99 -4.93 -10.74
C ILE A 13 5.27 -6.25 -10.02
N GLY A 14 6.36 -6.91 -10.38
CA GLY A 14 6.87 -8.13 -9.76
C GLY A 14 8.39 -8.12 -9.64
N TRP A 15 8.96 -9.24 -9.19
CA TRP A 15 10.41 -9.41 -8.98
C TRP A 15 11.04 -8.22 -8.22
N ILE A 16 10.37 -7.85 -7.13
CA ILE A 16 10.73 -6.72 -6.30
C ILE A 16 11.75 -7.19 -5.27
N ARG A 17 12.98 -6.69 -5.34
CA ARG A 17 14.03 -7.01 -4.35
C ARG A 17 13.90 -6.14 -3.11
N GLU A 18 14.43 -6.61 -2.00
CA GLU A 18 14.50 -5.84 -0.76
C GLU A 18 15.16 -4.47 -1.01
N GLY A 19 14.55 -3.39 -0.53
CA GLY A 19 15.03 -2.03 -0.71
C GLY A 19 14.76 -1.40 -2.08
N GLU A 20 14.24 -2.15 -3.06
CA GLU A 20 13.75 -1.55 -4.31
C GLU A 20 12.49 -0.71 -4.06
N TRP A 21 12.35 0.36 -4.82
CA TRP A 21 11.30 1.36 -4.65
C TRP A 21 10.83 1.93 -5.98
N THR A 22 9.61 2.47 -5.97
CA THR A 22 9.08 3.32 -7.04
C THR A 22 8.55 4.62 -6.45
N GLU A 23 8.62 5.70 -7.23
CA GLU A 23 8.09 7.01 -6.85
C GLU A 23 7.04 7.50 -7.83
N TYR A 24 6.07 8.23 -7.30
CA TYR A 24 5.04 8.90 -8.08
C TYR A 24 4.62 10.19 -7.37
N THR A 25 4.45 11.24 -8.18
CA THR A 25 3.94 12.52 -7.70
C THR A 25 2.41 12.49 -7.70
N VAL A 26 1.79 12.88 -6.58
CA VAL A 26 0.34 12.98 -6.45
C VAL A 26 -0.06 14.36 -5.94
N THR A 27 -1.26 14.80 -6.29
CA THR A 27 -1.82 16.06 -5.79
C THR A 27 -3.02 15.79 -4.89
N ALA A 28 -2.88 16.08 -3.60
CA ALA A 28 -3.98 16.05 -2.65
C ALA A 28 -4.79 17.35 -2.75
N ALA A 29 -6.05 17.26 -3.19
CA ALA A 29 -6.93 18.41 -3.36
C ALA A 29 -7.29 19.10 -2.02
N GLN A 30 -7.26 18.36 -0.92
CA GLN A 30 -7.64 18.81 0.42
C GLN A 30 -6.85 18.05 1.49
N SER A 31 -6.58 18.72 2.61
CA SER A 31 -5.99 18.07 3.80
C SER A 31 -7.01 17.12 4.41
N THR A 32 -6.68 15.83 4.51
CA THR A 32 -7.61 14.81 5.03
C THR A 32 -6.86 13.62 5.61
N SER A 33 -7.56 12.83 6.42
CA SER A 33 -7.06 11.51 6.81
C SER A 33 -7.45 10.49 5.74
N VAL A 34 -6.47 9.72 5.27
CA VAL A 34 -6.65 8.69 4.24
C VAL A 34 -6.19 7.33 4.74
N ARG A 35 -6.58 6.27 4.03
CA ARG A 35 -5.96 4.95 4.10
C ARG A 35 -5.36 4.63 2.74
N LEU A 36 -4.24 3.92 2.75
CA LEU A 36 -3.75 3.24 1.57
C LEU A 36 -4.56 1.96 1.35
N LEU A 37 -4.98 1.71 0.12
CA LEU A 37 -5.39 0.40 -0.38
C LEU A 37 -4.31 -0.09 -1.34
N ALA A 38 -3.94 -1.36 -1.22
CA ALA A 38 -2.98 -1.99 -2.13
C ALA A 38 -3.54 -3.31 -2.66
N ARG A 39 -3.48 -3.51 -3.97
CA ARG A 39 -3.85 -4.77 -4.63
C ARG A 39 -2.61 -5.61 -4.86
N VAL A 40 -2.54 -6.71 -4.13
CA VAL A 40 -1.34 -7.53 -4.01
C VAL A 40 -1.67 -9.00 -4.21
N SER A 41 -0.68 -9.77 -4.64
CA SER A 41 -0.73 -11.22 -4.73
C SER A 41 0.63 -11.80 -4.35
N SER A 42 0.63 -12.98 -3.72
CA SER A 42 1.85 -13.63 -3.27
C SER A 42 1.58 -15.09 -2.91
N PRO A 43 2.47 -16.04 -3.24
CA PRO A 43 2.45 -17.39 -2.67
C PRO A 43 3.29 -17.54 -1.39
N THR A 44 3.97 -16.47 -0.94
CA THR A 44 4.96 -16.52 0.16
C THR A 44 4.74 -15.46 1.24
N GLY A 45 3.82 -14.51 1.01
CA GLY A 45 3.75 -13.27 1.75
C GLY A 45 4.83 -12.27 1.34
N GLY A 46 4.81 -11.10 1.97
CA GLY A 46 5.64 -9.95 1.62
C GLY A 46 5.49 -8.82 2.62
N ARG A 47 6.37 -7.80 2.54
CA ARG A 47 6.26 -6.59 3.34
C ARG A 47 6.69 -5.36 2.56
N PHE A 48 6.02 -4.24 2.79
CA PHE A 48 6.39 -2.96 2.21
C PHE A 48 5.92 -1.82 3.09
N ARG A 49 6.37 -0.61 2.76
CA ARG A 49 5.85 0.63 3.35
C ARG A 49 5.65 1.70 2.30
N ILE A 50 4.85 2.71 2.64
CA ILE A 50 4.71 3.93 1.84
C ILE A 50 5.31 5.10 2.60
N GLU A 51 6.24 5.79 1.94
CA GLU A 51 6.75 7.08 2.37
C GLU A 51 6.03 8.20 1.59
N ILE A 52 5.69 9.29 2.27
CA ILE A 52 5.19 10.52 1.64
C ILE A 52 6.11 11.66 2.07
N ASP A 53 6.73 12.31 1.09
CA ASP A 53 7.77 13.34 1.25
C ASP A 53 8.94 12.85 2.12
N GLY A 54 9.35 11.60 1.91
CA GLY A 54 10.44 10.95 2.65
C GLY A 54 10.10 10.53 4.08
N VAL A 55 8.84 10.68 4.51
CA VAL A 55 8.37 10.24 5.83
C VAL A 55 7.53 8.97 5.69
N ASP A 56 7.90 7.90 6.39
CA ASP A 56 7.09 6.68 6.49
C ASP A 56 5.71 7.00 7.10
N ARG A 57 4.64 6.76 6.33
CA ARG A 57 3.25 7.06 6.73
C ARG A 57 2.46 5.84 7.15
N THR A 58 2.84 4.66 6.69
CA THR A 58 2.08 3.43 6.92
C THR A 58 2.69 2.54 7.98
N GLY A 59 3.97 2.74 8.28
CA GLY A 59 4.79 1.67 8.84
C GLY A 59 4.86 0.49 7.88
N GLU A 60 5.27 -0.65 8.39
CA GLU A 60 5.35 -1.89 7.62
C GLU A 60 3.96 -2.52 7.43
N LEU A 61 3.55 -2.68 6.18
CA LEU A 61 2.34 -3.39 5.76
C LEU A 61 2.70 -4.81 5.35
N THR A 62 1.95 -5.77 5.90
CA THR A 62 2.11 -7.19 5.57
C THR A 62 1.25 -7.57 4.37
N VAL A 63 1.88 -8.13 3.34
CA VAL A 63 1.22 -8.86 2.25
C VAL A 63 1.02 -10.31 2.70
N PRO A 64 -0.22 -10.81 2.80
CA PRO A 64 -0.46 -12.20 3.14
C PRO A 64 -0.15 -13.12 1.95
N ASP A 65 0.05 -14.41 2.23
CA ASP A 65 -0.10 -15.45 1.20
C ASP A 65 -1.53 -15.43 0.66
N THR A 66 -1.66 -15.25 -0.65
CA THR A 66 -2.91 -15.21 -1.40
C THR A 66 -3.16 -16.49 -2.20
N ASN A 67 -2.27 -17.48 -2.06
CA ASN A 67 -2.25 -18.77 -2.77
C ASN A 67 -1.87 -18.68 -4.26
N GLY A 68 -1.13 -17.64 -4.67
CA GLY A 68 -0.55 -17.60 -6.02
C GLY A 68 -0.17 -16.21 -6.53
N TRP A 69 0.71 -16.17 -7.53
CA TRP A 69 1.24 -14.93 -8.14
C TRP A 69 0.20 -14.03 -8.80
N GLN A 70 -0.95 -14.59 -9.15
CA GLN A 70 -2.04 -13.88 -9.82
C GLN A 70 -3.37 -14.07 -9.06
N ALA A 71 -3.30 -14.50 -7.78
CA ALA A 71 -4.43 -14.58 -6.87
C ALA A 71 -4.48 -13.30 -6.04
N TRP A 72 -5.39 -12.39 -6.37
CA TRP A 72 -5.32 -11.01 -5.89
C TRP A 72 -6.15 -10.73 -4.65
N ARG A 73 -5.58 -9.99 -3.70
CA ARG A 73 -6.25 -9.48 -2.50
C ARG A 73 -5.98 -8.00 -2.35
N THR A 74 -6.98 -7.28 -1.85
CA THR A 74 -6.81 -5.88 -1.42
C THR A 74 -6.53 -5.84 0.07
N ILE A 75 -5.42 -5.23 0.45
CA ILE A 75 -5.06 -4.93 1.85
C ILE A 75 -5.17 -3.42 2.09
N GLN A 76 -5.17 -3.01 3.36
CA GLN A 76 -5.30 -1.60 3.72
C GLN A 76 -4.39 -1.23 4.90
N SER A 77 -3.93 0.02 4.92
CA SER A 77 -3.22 0.60 6.06
C SER A 77 -4.16 1.08 7.16
N ASP A 78 -3.58 1.40 8.31
CA ASP A 78 -4.17 2.33 9.27
C ASP A 78 -4.28 3.75 8.67
N PRO A 79 -5.19 4.59 9.20
CA PRO A 79 -5.42 5.91 8.65
C PRO A 79 -4.29 6.87 9.05
N PHE A 80 -3.82 7.68 8.09
CA PHE A 80 -2.77 8.68 8.31
C PHE A 80 -3.15 10.03 7.68
N PRO A 81 -2.62 11.16 8.17
CA PRO A 81 -2.92 12.47 7.61
C PRO A 81 -2.12 12.73 6.32
N VAL A 82 -2.78 13.32 5.34
CA VAL A 82 -2.17 13.92 4.14
C VAL A 82 -2.64 15.36 4.04
N PHE A 83 -1.72 16.28 3.76
CA PHE A 83 -2.03 17.70 3.64
C PHE A 83 -2.42 18.05 2.20
N LYS A 84 -3.09 19.18 2.00
CA LYS A 84 -3.35 19.69 0.65
C LYS A 84 -2.03 20.08 0.00
N GLY A 85 -1.81 19.65 -1.24
CA GLY A 85 -0.62 19.99 -2.00
C GLY A 85 -0.13 18.86 -2.89
N GLU A 86 1.01 19.10 -3.53
CA GLU A 86 1.76 18.09 -4.24
C GLU A 86 2.63 17.31 -3.25
N HIS A 87 2.69 16.00 -3.44
CA HIS A 87 3.45 15.09 -2.61
C HIS A 87 4.20 14.07 -3.46
N VAL A 88 5.41 13.72 -3.05
CA VAL A 88 6.12 12.55 -3.60
C VAL A 88 5.76 11.35 -2.75
N VAL A 89 5.17 10.35 -3.38
CA VAL A 89 4.85 9.08 -2.74
C VAL A 89 5.84 8.04 -3.22
N ARG A 90 6.48 7.36 -2.27
CA ARG A 90 7.41 6.27 -2.54
C ARG A 90 6.89 4.97 -1.95
N PHE A 91 6.74 3.97 -2.80
CA PHE A 91 6.61 2.58 -2.38
C PHE A 91 8.00 2.01 -2.13
N VAL A 92 8.21 1.33 -1.00
CA VAL A 92 9.48 0.68 -0.66
C VAL A 92 9.21 -0.76 -0.24
N ASN A 93 9.84 -1.72 -0.92
CA ASN A 93 9.81 -3.11 -0.49
C ASN A 93 10.74 -3.34 0.71
N THR A 94 10.19 -3.91 1.78
CA THR A 94 10.93 -4.27 3.00
C THR A 94 10.95 -5.79 3.24
N GLY A 95 10.34 -6.56 2.33
CA GLY A 95 10.40 -8.01 2.31
C GLY A 95 11.76 -8.52 1.86
N THR A 96 12.23 -9.59 2.49
CA THR A 96 13.45 -10.29 2.12
C THR A 96 13.26 -11.13 0.85
N ALA A 97 14.31 -11.79 0.38
CA ALA A 97 14.26 -12.65 -0.81
C ALA A 97 13.24 -13.80 -0.73
N ASN A 98 12.79 -14.20 0.46
CA ASN A 98 11.77 -15.24 0.66
C ASN A 98 10.35 -14.68 0.79
N GLU A 99 10.19 -13.36 0.68
CA GLU A 99 8.96 -12.63 0.98
C GLU A 99 8.55 -11.81 -0.24
N GLN A 100 8.25 -12.54 -1.31
CA GLN A 100 8.03 -11.98 -2.63
C GLN A 100 6.54 -11.82 -2.91
N PHE A 101 6.18 -10.72 -3.55
CA PHE A 101 4.81 -10.42 -3.92
C PHE A 101 4.78 -9.59 -5.20
N ASN A 102 3.61 -9.59 -5.83
CA ASN A 102 3.28 -8.70 -6.93
C ASN A 102 2.41 -7.55 -6.42
N LEU A 103 2.60 -6.37 -7.00
CA LEU A 103 1.81 -5.17 -6.75
C LEU A 103 1.11 -4.75 -8.03
N ASN A 104 -0.23 -4.76 -8.03
CA ASN A 104 -1.04 -4.32 -9.16
C ASN A 104 -1.27 -2.79 -9.09
N TRP A 105 -1.90 -2.31 -8.02
CA TRP A 105 -2.20 -0.89 -7.85
C TRP A 105 -2.15 -0.45 -6.39
N LEU A 106 -1.99 0.86 -6.22
CA LEU A 106 -2.09 1.58 -4.96
C LEU A 106 -3.18 2.65 -5.12
N ASP A 107 -4.03 2.80 -4.11
CA ASP A 107 -5.08 3.82 -4.08
C ASP A 107 -5.16 4.48 -2.69
N PHE A 108 -5.50 5.76 -2.66
CA PHE A 108 -5.61 6.54 -1.43
C PHE A 108 -7.06 6.96 -1.24
N VAL A 109 -7.73 6.34 -0.27
CA VAL A 109 -9.15 6.58 0.00
C VAL A 109 -9.34 7.37 1.29
N PRO A 110 -10.33 8.29 1.37
CA PRO A 110 -10.65 8.94 2.63
C PRO A 110 -10.92 7.93 3.76
N ALA A 111 -10.29 8.15 4.91
CA ALA A 111 -10.55 7.33 6.07
C ALA A 111 -11.96 7.63 6.59
N LYS A 112 -12.79 6.59 6.79
CA LYS A 112 -14.06 6.75 7.48
C LYS A 112 -13.81 7.31 8.89
N PRO A 113 -14.60 8.29 9.36
CA PRO A 113 -14.50 8.76 10.74
C PRO A 113 -14.63 7.58 11.71
N ALA A 114 -13.69 7.47 12.65
CA ALA A 114 -13.85 6.51 13.74
C ALA A 114 -15.11 6.90 14.53
N ILE A 115 -16.08 5.99 14.63
CA ILE A 115 -17.21 6.18 15.54
C ILE A 115 -16.66 6.10 16.96
N ARG A 116 -16.44 7.25 17.59
CA ARG A 116 -16.16 7.30 19.02
C ARG A 116 -17.46 7.03 19.76
N ARG A 117 -17.63 5.81 20.26
CA ARG A 117 -18.67 5.56 21.26
C ARG A 117 -18.28 6.33 22.52
N GLY A 118 -19.15 7.23 22.97
CA GLY A 118 -18.99 7.88 24.28
C GLY A 118 -19.04 6.85 25.41
N PRO A 119 -18.60 7.20 26.63
CA PRO A 119 -18.70 6.31 27.77
C PRO A 119 -20.16 5.90 27.98
N VAL A 120 -20.42 4.60 27.99
CA VAL A 120 -21.71 4.04 28.44
C VAL A 120 -21.76 4.25 29.94
N ARG A 121 -22.64 5.15 30.40
CA ARG A 121 -22.96 5.25 31.84
C ARG A 121 -24.00 4.16 32.17
N PRO A 122 -23.89 3.51 33.34
CA PRO A 122 -24.89 2.54 33.80
C PRO A 122 -26.25 3.20 34.03
#